data_AF-A0A919VGP1-F1
#
_entry.id   AF-A0A919VGP1-F1
#
_cell.length_a   1.000
_cell.length_b   1.000
_cell.length_c   1.000
_cell.angle_alpha   90.00
_cell.angle_beta   90.00
_cell.angle_gamma   90.00
#
_symmetry.space_group_name_H-M   'P 1'
#
loop_
_entity.id
_entity.type
_entity.pdbx_description
1 polymer ?
#
loop_
_entity_poly.entity_id
_entity_poly.type
_entity_poly.pdbx_seq_one_letter_code
_entity_poly.pdbx_strand_id
1 'polypeptide(L)' 'MSKLEKRIKRRKAILNFCLRYLKPNNRVIIALSQNLDELLVRYQQILLRAHIKKNTNSRLWSSQIA' A
#
# COMPACT_ATOMS: atom_id res chain seq x y z
N MET A 1 -12.62 -2.10 5.18
CA MET A 1 -11.72 -1.66 4.09
C MET A 1 -11.47 -0.17 4.17
N SER A 2 -10.22 0.22 4.39
CA SER A 2 -9.81 1.62 4.56
C SER A 2 -9.89 2.38 3.23
N LYS A 3 -10.10 3.71 3.27
CA LYS A 3 -10.13 4.57 2.07
C LYS A 3 -8.89 4.39 1.17
N LEU A 4 -7.73 4.12 1.79
CA LEU A 4 -6.45 3.88 1.11
C LEU A 4 -6.46 2.58 0.30
N GLU A 5 -7.01 1.51 0.89
CA GLU A 5 -7.10 0.18 0.31
C GLU A 5 -7.97 0.16 -0.96
N LYS A 6 -9.12 0.87 -0.93
CA LYS A 6 -9.97 1.08 -2.10
C LYS A 6 -9.26 1.88 -3.20
N ARG A 7 -8.34 2.79 -2.84
CA ARG A 7 -7.54 3.58 -3.80
C ARG A 7 -6.49 2.70 -4.48
N ILE A 8 -5.82 1.82 -3.72
CA ILE A 8 -4.84 0.86 -4.26
C ILE A 8 -5.52 -0.12 -5.20
N LYS A 9 -6.66 -0.73 -4.80
CA LYS A 9 -7.41 -1.63 -5.68
C LYS A 9 -7.82 -0.97 -6.99
N ARG A 10 -8.33 0.26 -6.96
CA ARG A 10 -8.70 1.01 -8.16
C ARG A 10 -7.51 1.28 -9.07
N ARG A 11 -6.38 1.74 -8.53
CA ARG A 11 -5.19 1.99 -9.34
C ARG A 11 -4.59 0.69 -9.90
N LYS A 12 -4.63 -0.42 -9.16
CA LYS A 12 -4.26 -1.75 -9.67
C LYS A 12 -5.14 -2.17 -10.84
N ALA A 13 -6.46 -1.98 -10.73
CA ALA A 13 -7.39 -2.29 -11.81
C ALA A 13 -7.17 -1.43 -13.05
N ILE A 14 -6.91 -0.13 -12.87
CA ILE A 14 -6.57 0.79 -13.96
C ILE A 14 -5.27 0.36 -14.66
N LEU A 15 -4.23 0.00 -13.90
CA LEU A 15 -2.98 -0.46 -14.48
C LEU A 15 -3.18 -1.77 -15.27
N ASN A 16 -3.94 -2.71 -14.72
CA ASN A 16 -4.25 -3.98 -15.39
C ASN A 16 -5.10 -3.77 -16.66
N PHE A 17 -6.02 -2.80 -16.62
CA PHE A 17 -6.78 -2.37 -17.79
C PHE A 17 -5.85 -1.74 -18.84
N CYS A 18 -4.98 -0.81 -18.46
CA CYS A 18 -4.02 -0.20 -19.36
C CYS A 18 -3.07 -1.22 -19.99
N LEU A 19 -2.57 -2.21 -19.25
CA LEU A 19 -1.72 -3.28 -19.76
C LEU A 19 -2.44 -4.20 -20.76
N ARG A 20 -3.76 -4.27 -20.72
CA ARG A 20 -4.57 -5.07 -21.66
C ARG A 20 -4.69 -4.42 -23.04
N TYR A 21 -4.54 -3.09 -23.11
CA TYR A 21 -4.70 -2.32 -24.36
C TYR A 21 -3.43 -1.63 -24.83
N LEU A 22 -2.46 -1.36 -23.95
CA LEU A 22 -1.22 -0.66 -24.26
C LEU A 22 -0.01 -1.56 -24.01
N LYS A 23 1.00 -1.45 -24.90
CA LYS A 23 2.27 -2.16 -24.71
C LYS A 23 2.96 -1.71 -23.41
N PRO A 24 3.52 -2.65 -22.62
CA PRO A 24 4.17 -2.37 -21.32
C PRO A 24 5.30 -1.34 -21.40
N ASN A 25 5.89 -1.14 -22.58
CA ASN A 25 7.00 -0.21 -22.82
C ASN A 25 6.56 1.24 -23.13
N ASN A 26 5.27 1.56 -23.03
CA ASN A 26 4.80 2.93 -23.18
C ASN A 26 5.14 3.75 -21.93
N ARG A 27 5.68 4.97 -22.12
CA ARG A 27 6.04 5.90 -21.03
C ARG A 27 4.88 6.13 -20.04
N VAL A 28 3.64 6.09 -20.53
CA VAL A 28 2.42 6.19 -19.71
C VAL A 28 2.30 5.05 -18.71
N ILE A 29 2.58 3.80 -19.11
CA ILE A 29 2.50 2.63 -18.22
C ILE A 29 3.61 2.66 -17.20
N ILE A 30 4.83 3.05 -17.60
CA ILE A 30 5.97 3.21 -16.69
C ILE A 30 5.65 4.25 -15.62
N ALA A 31 5.13 5.43 -16.01
CA ALA A 31 4.75 6.47 -15.07
C ALA A 31 3.58 6.06 -14.16
N LEU A 32 2.61 5.29 -14.68
CA LEU A 32 1.51 4.73 -13.88
C LEU A 32 2.00 3.67 -12.89
N SER A 33 2.95 2.83 -13.29
CA SER A 33 3.61 1.83 -12.44
C SER A 33 4.36 2.50 -11.29
N GLN A 34 5.21 3.49 -11.58
CA GLN A 34 5.97 4.22 -10.55
C GLN A 34 5.05 4.91 -9.54
N ASN A 35 3.98 5.54 -10.01
CA ASN A 35 2.96 6.16 -9.15
C ASN A 35 2.15 5.15 -8.32
N LEU A 36 2.01 3.92 -8.79
CA LEU A 36 1.37 2.84 -8.06
C LEU A 36 2.29 2.33 -6.94
N ASP A 37 3.56 2.14 -7.26
CA ASP A 37 4.61 1.68 -6.34
C ASP A 37 4.73 2.61 -5.14
N GLU A 38 4.81 3.93 -5.38
CA GLU A 38 4.94 4.91 -4.29
C GLU A 38 3.77 4.86 -3.30
N LEU A 39 2.54 4.69 -3.79
CA LEU A 39 1.36 4.55 -2.93
C LEU A 39 1.37 3.23 -2.15
N LEU A 40 1.91 2.17 -2.74
CA LEU A 40 2.00 0.85 -2.13
C LEU A 40 3.01 0.87 -0.97
N VAL A 41 4.16 1.51 -1.17
CA VAL A 41 5.16 1.77 -0.12
C VAL A 41 4.56 2.58 1.02
N ARG A 42 3.85 3.68 0.73
CA ARG A 42 3.18 4.48 1.77
C ARG A 42 2.15 3.66 2.56
N TYR A 43 1.39 2.79 1.88
CA TYR A 43 0.44 1.91 2.56
C TYR A 43 1.12 0.90 3.48
N GLN A 44 2.18 0.26 3.00
CA GLN A 44 2.98 -0.68 3.79
C GLN A 44 3.58 0.00 5.02
N GLN A 45 4.08 1.23 4.88
CA GLN A 45 4.58 2.01 6.02
C GLN A 45 3.49 2.31 7.06
N ILE A 46 2.27 2.64 6.62
CA ILE A 46 1.13 2.86 7.53
C ILE A 46 0.77 1.57 8.26
N LEU A 47 0.70 0.44 7.55
CA LEU A 47 0.43 -0.86 8.15
C LEU A 47 1.52 -1.27 9.14
N LEU A 48 2.79 -1.04 8.79
CA LEU A 48 3.93 -1.32 9.66
C LEU A 48 3.87 -0.46 10.92
N ARG A 49 3.63 0.85 10.81
CA ARG A 49 3.46 1.74 11.98
C ARG A 49 2.28 1.32 12.85
N ALA A 50 1.16 0.94 12.26
CA ALA A 50 -0.01 0.45 13.00
C ALA A 50 0.30 -0.87 13.72
N HIS A 51 1.03 -1.78 13.07
CA HIS A 51 1.45 -3.04 13.66
C HIS A 51 2.44 -2.81 14.81
N ILE A 52 3.48 -1.99 14.61
CA ILE A 52 4.42 -1.61 15.67
C ILE A 52 3.66 -0.99 16.84
N LYS A 53 2.81 0.01 16.61
CA LYS A 53 2.03 0.66 17.68
C LYS A 53 1.21 -0.36 18.49
N LYS A 54 0.56 -1.31 17.83
CA LYS A 54 -0.21 -2.38 18.48
C LYS A 54 0.69 -3.29 19.31
N ASN A 55 1.86 -3.64 18.78
CA ASN A 55 2.81 -4.57 19.42
C ASN A 55 3.60 -3.93 20.58
N THR A 56 3.89 -2.63 20.48
CA THR A 56 4.49 -1.84 21.56
C THR A 56 3.50 -1.65 22.70
N ASN A 57 2.22 -1.38 22.40
CA ASN A 57 1.19 -1.32 23.44
C ASN A 57 0.99 -2.65 24.15
N SER A 58 1.00 -3.78 23.43
CA SER A 58 0.91 -5.09 24.08
C SER A 58 2.12 -5.41 24.95
N ARG A 59 3.34 -5.04 24.51
CA ARG A 59 4.55 -5.19 25.34
C ARG A 59 4.48 -4.35 26.62
N LEU A 60 4.13 -3.07 26.49
CA LEU A 60 4.01 -2.17 27.64
C LEU A 60 2.94 -2.65 28.64
N TRP A 61 1.81 -3.17 28.16
CA TRP A 61 0.77 -3.75 29.02
C TRP A 61 1.27 -5.02 29.74
N SER A 62 2.01 -5.89 29.05
CA SER A 62 2.65 -7.06 29.67
C SER A 62 3.74 -6.70 30.69
N SER A 63 4.42 -5.56 30.52
CA SER A 63 5.44 -5.06 31.45
C SER A 63 4.87 -4.35 32.68
N GLN A 64 3.62 -3.91 32.66
CA GLN A 64 2.94 -3.29 33.81
C GLN A 64 2.25 -4.30 34.74
N ILE A 65 2.14 -5.57 34.31
CA ILE A 65 1.46 -6.64 35.04
C ILE A 65 2.48 -7.64 35.65
N ALA A 66 3.78 -7.49 35.33
CA ALA A 66 4.89 -8.25 35.92
C ALA A 66 5.54 -7.46 37.06
#